data_AF-A0A3C1B1S1-F1
#
_entry.id   AF-A0A3C1B1S1-F1
#
_cell.length_a   1.000
_cell.length_b   1.000
_cell.length_c   1.000
_cell.angle_alpha   90.00
_cell.angle_beta   90.00
_cell.angle_gamma   90.00
#
_symmetry.space_group_name_H-M   'P 1'
#
loop_
_entity.id
_entity.type
_entity.pdbx_description
1 polymer ?
#
loop_
_entity_poly.entity_id
_entity_poly.type
_entity_poly.pdbx_seq_one_letter_code
_entity_poly.pdbx_strand_id
1 'polypeptide(L)'
;PHWYDEWDSQIVDYAEKNDLLFINTLRLTEEIGIDYSTDTYDAGLHMNLSGAEKMSRYLGHILADGYGLADKRQDPALAASWAAKLTVYEQQKADQLLELQTYGYLKAFRFESN
;
A
#
# COMPACT_ATOMS: atom_id res chain seq x y z
N PRO A 1 -13.71 3.17 6.37
CA PRO A 1 -14.44 3.99 5.35
C PRO A 1 -15.62 3.17 4.81
N HIS A 2 -16.74 3.82 4.47
CA HIS A 2 -17.90 3.13 3.89
C HIS A 2 -17.94 3.36 2.38
N TRP A 3 -18.05 2.29 1.59
CA TRP A 3 -18.15 2.31 0.14
C TRP A 3 -19.49 1.68 -0.25
N TYR A 4 -20.36 2.46 -0.87
CA TYR A 4 -21.72 2.02 -1.20
C TYR A 4 -21.72 1.12 -2.44
N ASP A 5 -22.65 0.16 -2.47
CA ASP A 5 -22.77 -0.79 -3.58
C ASP A 5 -23.09 -0.07 -4.91
N GLU A 6 -23.81 1.05 -4.87
CA GLU A 6 -24.10 1.87 -6.04
C GLU A 6 -22.87 2.59 -6.58
N TRP A 7 -21.91 2.93 -5.72
CA TRP A 7 -20.63 3.51 -6.16
C TRP A 7 -19.75 2.44 -6.79
N ASP A 8 -19.73 1.25 -6.19
CA ASP A 8 -19.02 0.10 -6.73
C ASP A 8 -19.54 -0.25 -8.13
N SER A 9 -20.85 -0.37 -8.27
CA SER A 9 -21.53 -0.69 -9.54
C SER A 9 -21.18 0.32 -10.64
N GLN A 10 -21.15 1.63 -10.31
CA GLN A 10 -20.77 2.67 -11.28
C GLN A 10 -19.33 2.54 -11.77
N ILE A 11 -18.39 2.17 -10.89
CA ILE A 11 -16.99 1.98 -11.29
C ILE A 11 -16.82 0.68 -12.08
N VAL A 12 -17.51 -0.40 -11.69
CA VAL A 12 -17.57 -1.65 -12.46
C VAL A 12 -18.07 -1.39 -13.88
N ASP A 13 -19.24 -0.75 -14.03
CA ASP A 13 -19.82 -0.42 -15.34
C ASP A 13 -18.86 0.41 -16.20
N TYR A 14 -18.19 1.41 -15.59
CA TYR A 14 -17.21 2.24 -16.30
C TYR A 14 -16.00 1.42 -16.73
N ALA A 15 -15.47 0.56 -15.86
CA ALA A 15 -14.30 -0.24 -16.14
C ALA A 15 -14.56 -1.25 -17.26
N GLU A 16 -15.69 -1.98 -17.20
CA GLU A 16 -16.13 -2.92 -18.23
C GLU A 16 -16.30 -2.24 -19.60
N LYS A 17 -16.96 -1.06 -19.61
CA LYS A 17 -17.15 -0.29 -20.85
C LYS A 17 -15.84 0.15 -21.50
N ASN A 18 -14.78 0.35 -20.72
CA ASN A 18 -13.50 0.88 -21.19
C ASN A 18 -12.39 -0.18 -21.21
N ASP A 19 -12.72 -1.46 -21.00
CA ASP A 19 -11.74 -2.55 -20.93
C ASP A 19 -10.62 -2.29 -19.92
N LEU A 20 -10.99 -1.81 -18.73
CA LEU A 20 -10.09 -1.51 -17.62
C LEU A 20 -10.22 -2.58 -16.54
N LEU A 21 -9.07 -2.97 -15.96
CA LEU A 21 -9.08 -3.75 -14.72
C LEU A 21 -9.49 -2.84 -13.55
N PHE A 22 -10.62 -3.15 -12.93
CA PHE A 22 -11.04 -2.56 -11.67
C PHE A 22 -10.79 -3.54 -10.52
N ILE A 23 -10.22 -3.03 -9.44
CA ILE A 23 -9.90 -3.80 -8.24
C ILE A 23 -10.51 -3.06 -7.04
N ASN A 24 -11.60 -3.58 -6.49
CA ASN A 24 -12.11 -3.08 -5.22
C ASN A 24 -11.41 -3.80 -4.06
N THR A 25 -10.32 -3.20 -3.57
CA THR A 25 -9.51 -3.81 -2.50
C THR A 25 -10.22 -3.86 -1.14
N LEU A 26 -11.34 -3.15 -0.94
CA LEU A 26 -12.17 -3.31 0.26
C LEU A 26 -12.80 -4.70 0.33
N ARG A 27 -13.15 -5.28 -0.83
CA ARG A 27 -13.70 -6.65 -0.94
C ARG A 27 -12.63 -7.73 -0.77
N LEU A 28 -11.35 -7.35 -0.85
CA LEU A 28 -10.19 -8.25 -0.90
C LEU A 28 -9.30 -8.11 0.34
N THR A 29 -9.76 -7.42 1.37
CA THR A 29 -8.99 -7.14 2.60
C THR A 29 -8.44 -8.41 3.25
N GLU A 30 -9.23 -9.48 3.34
CA GLU A 30 -8.80 -10.76 3.87
C GLU A 30 -7.73 -11.42 2.99
N GLU A 31 -7.93 -11.44 1.68
CA GLU A 31 -6.98 -11.99 0.71
C GLU A 31 -5.62 -11.26 0.75
N ILE A 32 -5.66 -9.93 0.84
CA ILE A 32 -4.46 -9.07 0.94
C ILE A 32 -3.83 -9.17 2.33
N GLY A 33 -4.60 -9.61 3.34
CA GLY A 33 -4.18 -9.70 4.74
C GLY A 33 -4.12 -8.33 5.44
N ILE A 34 -4.98 -7.39 5.06
CA ILE A 34 -5.06 -6.06 5.68
C ILE A 34 -5.75 -6.16 7.04
N ASP A 35 -5.04 -5.71 8.08
CA ASP A 35 -5.58 -5.49 9.43
C ASP A 35 -5.63 -3.99 9.69
N TYR A 36 -6.82 -3.40 9.61
CA TYR A 36 -6.98 -1.96 9.80
C TYR A 36 -6.51 -1.44 11.17
N SER A 37 -6.44 -2.31 12.19
CA SER A 37 -5.95 -1.92 13.53
C SER A 37 -4.43 -1.73 13.57
N THR A 38 -3.70 -2.38 12.67
CA THR A 38 -2.23 -2.32 12.62
C THR A 38 -1.66 -1.76 11.32
N ASP A 39 -2.47 -1.64 10.26
CA ASP A 39 -2.02 -1.35 8.90
C ASP A 39 -2.43 0.05 8.40
N THR A 40 -3.01 0.88 9.27
CA THR A 40 -3.37 2.28 8.95
C THR A 40 -2.85 3.26 9.99
N TYR A 41 -2.68 4.53 9.59
CA TYR A 41 -2.26 5.59 10.52
C TYR A 41 -3.43 6.37 11.14
N ASP A 42 -4.61 6.33 10.53
CA ASP A 42 -5.74 7.20 10.87
C ASP A 42 -7.09 6.46 10.83
N ALA A 43 -7.16 5.36 11.60
CA ALA A 43 -8.38 4.60 11.82
C ALA A 43 -9.03 4.04 10.53
N GLY A 44 -8.20 3.58 9.59
CA GLY A 44 -8.65 2.85 8.42
C GLY A 44 -8.72 3.65 7.12
N LEU A 45 -8.28 4.91 7.08
CA LEU A 45 -8.35 5.74 5.86
C LEU A 45 -7.09 5.66 5.01
N HIS A 46 -5.91 5.83 5.61
CA HIS A 46 -4.61 5.82 4.94
C HIS A 46 -3.76 4.66 5.45
N MET A 47 -3.27 3.86 4.50
CA MET A 47 -2.35 2.75 4.81
C MET A 47 -1.08 3.28 5.47
N ASN A 48 -0.62 2.53 6.46
CA ASN A 48 0.71 2.70 6.98
C ASN A 48 1.74 1.88 6.22
N LEU A 49 3.00 1.95 6.65
CA LEU A 49 4.09 1.19 6.04
C LEU A 49 3.75 -0.30 5.86
N SER A 50 3.19 -0.95 6.88
CA SER A 50 2.84 -2.37 6.81
C SER A 50 1.71 -2.63 5.81
N GLY A 51 0.64 -1.83 5.87
CA GLY A 51 -0.48 -1.91 4.93
C GLY A 51 -0.04 -1.66 3.48
N ALA A 52 0.81 -0.66 3.27
CA ALA A 52 1.36 -0.31 1.97
C ALA A 52 2.24 -1.44 1.40
N GLU A 53 3.08 -2.09 2.21
CA GLU A 53 3.86 -3.27 1.78
C GLU A 53 2.95 -4.43 1.33
N LYS A 54 1.87 -4.73 2.06
CA LYS A 54 0.90 -5.78 1.70
C LYS A 54 0.19 -5.47 0.38
N MET A 55 -0.32 -4.24 0.24
CA MET A 55 -0.93 -3.74 -0.99
C MET A 55 0.05 -3.78 -2.17
N SER A 56 1.31 -3.42 -1.95
CA SER A 56 2.33 -3.40 -3.00
C SER A 56 2.66 -4.79 -3.51
N ARG A 57 2.71 -5.79 -2.62
CA ARG A 57 2.87 -7.21 -3.03
C ARG A 57 1.66 -7.68 -3.84
N TYR A 58 0.44 -7.41 -3.36
CA TYR A 58 -0.78 -7.79 -4.05
C TYR A 58 -0.86 -7.23 -5.47
N LEU A 59 -0.68 -5.91 -5.62
CA LEU A 59 -0.67 -5.26 -6.94
C LEU A 59 0.52 -5.71 -7.79
N GLY A 60 1.68 -5.96 -7.18
CA GLY A 60 2.87 -6.47 -7.86
C GLY A 60 2.61 -7.81 -8.55
N HIS A 61 1.87 -8.72 -7.92
CA HIS A 61 1.45 -9.99 -8.53
C HIS A 61 0.55 -9.77 -9.75
N ILE A 62 -0.46 -8.89 -9.63
CA ILE A 62 -1.35 -8.57 -10.76
C ILE A 62 -0.57 -8.02 -11.95
N LEU A 63 0.37 -7.11 -11.71
CA LEU A 63 1.18 -6.51 -12.77
C LEU A 63 2.15 -7.51 -13.41
N ALA A 64 2.79 -8.36 -12.61
CA ALA A 64 3.70 -9.38 -13.10
C ALA A 64 2.97 -10.46 -13.91
N ASP A 65 1.91 -11.03 -13.33
CA ASP A 65 1.23 -12.21 -13.86
C ASP A 65 0.22 -11.83 -14.96
N GLY A 66 -0.52 -10.74 -14.77
CA GLY A 66 -1.58 -10.30 -15.68
C GLY A 66 -1.11 -9.39 -16.82
N TYR A 67 -0.03 -8.63 -16.60
CA TYR A 67 0.44 -7.62 -17.56
C TYR A 67 1.89 -7.82 -18.01
N GLY A 68 2.55 -8.88 -17.53
CA GLY A 68 3.92 -9.22 -17.94
C GLY A 68 4.95 -8.17 -17.53
N LEU A 69 4.74 -7.49 -16.40
CA LEU A 69 5.71 -6.52 -15.87
C LEU A 69 7.06 -7.21 -15.67
N ALA A 70 8.04 -6.79 -16.47
CA ALA A 70 9.35 -7.41 -16.47
C ALA A 70 10.12 -7.14 -15.17
N ASP A 71 10.74 -8.18 -14.63
CA ASP A 71 11.69 -8.04 -13.52
C ASP A 71 12.92 -7.25 -13.97
N LYS A 72 13.17 -6.12 -13.31
CA LYS A 72 14.28 -5.21 -13.60
C LYS A 72 15.42 -5.29 -12.59
N ARG A 73 15.40 -6.23 -11.64
CA ARG A 73 16.44 -6.34 -10.59
C ARG A 73 17.84 -6.60 -11.15
N GLN A 74 17.95 -7.19 -12.34
CA GLN A 74 19.23 -7.47 -12.99
C GLN A 74 19.78 -6.31 -13.84
N ASP A 75 19.02 -5.21 -14.00
CA ASP A 75 19.54 -3.99 -14.63
C ASP A 75 20.47 -3.26 -13.65
N PRO A 76 21.77 -3.09 -13.95
CA PRO A 76 22.72 -2.51 -13.01
C PRO A 76 22.42 -1.06 -12.62
N ALA A 77 21.91 -0.26 -13.56
CA ALA A 77 21.61 1.15 -13.32
C ALA A 77 20.37 1.29 -12.42
N LEU A 78 19.34 0.49 -12.69
CA LEU A 78 18.14 0.46 -11.85
C LEU A 78 18.44 -0.14 -10.48
N ALA A 79 19.22 -1.22 -10.40
CA ALA A 79 19.62 -1.83 -9.14
C ALA A 79 20.41 -0.85 -8.26
N ALA A 80 21.35 -0.08 -8.82
CA ALA A 80 22.11 0.92 -8.09
C ALA A 80 21.21 2.06 -7.56
N SER A 81 20.30 2.57 -8.39
CA SER A 81 19.32 3.58 -7.98
C SER A 81 18.38 3.07 -6.89
N TRP A 82 17.95 1.81 -7.00
CA TRP A 82 17.06 1.18 -6.04
C TRP A 82 17.76 0.90 -4.70
N ALA A 83 19.03 0.48 -4.72
CA ALA A 83 19.81 0.26 -3.50
C ALA A 83 19.89 1.53 -2.64
N ALA A 84 20.11 2.70 -3.26
CA ALA A 84 20.10 3.98 -2.55
C ALA A 84 18.73 4.28 -1.90
N LYS A 85 17.63 4.00 -2.61
CA LYS A 85 16.26 4.18 -2.10
C LYS A 85 15.95 3.20 -0.97
N LEU A 86 16.39 1.94 -1.10
CA LEU A 86 16.19 0.91 -0.11
C LEU A 86 16.88 1.26 1.21
N THR A 87 18.10 1.80 1.17
CA THR A 87 18.77 2.29 2.39
C THR A 87 17.96 3.35 3.12
N VAL A 88 17.42 4.34 2.39
CA VAL A 88 16.56 5.38 2.98
C VAL A 88 15.28 4.79 3.54
N TYR A 89 14.65 3.87 2.81
CA TYR A 89 13.44 3.18 3.22
C TYR A 89 13.65 2.39 4.53
N GLU A 90 14.69 1.57 4.60
CA GLU A 90 14.97 0.74 5.78
C GLU A 90 15.31 1.60 7.00
N GLN A 91 16.02 2.72 6.81
CA GLN A 91 16.26 3.67 7.90
C GLN A 91 14.94 4.28 8.41
N GLN A 92 14.09 4.77 7.50
CA GLN A 92 12.79 5.33 7.86
C GLN A 92 11.89 4.31 8.57
N LYS A 93 11.93 3.05 8.13
CA LYS A 93 11.22 1.93 8.76
C LYS A 93 11.73 1.69 10.18
N ALA A 94 13.04 1.64 10.38
CA ALA A 94 13.65 1.47 11.70
C ALA A 94 13.30 2.63 12.64
N ASP A 95 13.36 3.86 12.16
CA ASP A 95 13.02 5.05 12.95
C ASP A 95 11.54 5.02 13.39
N GLN A 96 10.63 4.67 12.47
CA GLN A 96 9.20 4.51 12.80
C GLN A 96 8.95 3.40 13.82
N LEU A 97 9.63 2.25 13.68
CA LEU A 97 9.53 1.17 14.66
C LEU A 97 10.03 1.61 16.04
N LEU A 98 11.12 2.37 16.09
CA LEU A 98 11.64 2.92 17.35
C LEU A 98 10.68 3.93 17.97
N GLU A 99 10.06 4.80 17.18
CA GLU A 99 9.04 5.75 17.66
C GLU A 99 7.83 5.02 18.25
N LEU A 100 7.33 3.98 17.57
CA LEU A 100 6.23 3.15 18.09
C LEU A 100 6.61 2.47 19.41
N GLN A 101 7.83 1.92 19.50
CA GLN A 101 8.32 1.30 20.74
C GLN A 101 8.48 2.31 21.89
N THR A 102 8.93 3.53 21.57
CA THR A 102 9.25 4.55 22.58
C THR A 102 8.00 5.30 23.05
N TYR A 103 7.09 5.63 22.14
CA TYR A 103 5.97 6.55 22.39
C TYR A 103 4.60 5.88 22.25
N GLY A 104 4.51 4.70 21.62
CA GLY A 104 3.24 4.06 21.26
C GLY A 104 2.53 4.70 20.07
N TYR A 105 3.14 5.70 19.42
CA TYR A 105 2.61 6.40 18.24
C TYR A 105 3.75 6.99 17.39
N LEU A 106 3.46 7.32 16.14
CA LEU A 106 4.41 8.02 15.25
C LEU A 106 4.28 9.54 15.36
N LYS A 107 5.40 10.23 15.58
CA LYS A 107 5.41 11.69 15.77
C LYS A 107 5.07 12.45 14.49
N ALA A 108 5.58 11.98 13.35
CA ALA A 108 5.36 12.63 12.05
C ALA A 108 3.88 12.69 11.60
N PHE A 109 3.02 11.88 12.22
CA PHE A 109 1.60 11.76 11.88
C PHE A 109 0.65 12.18 13.01
N ARG A 110 1.18 12.67 14.14
CA ARG A 110 0.35 13.21 15.21
C ARG A 110 0.00 14.67 14.87
N PHE A 111 -1.26 14.92 14.54
CA PHE A 111 -1.79 16.28 14.60
C PHE A 111 -1.86 16.68 16.08
N GLU A 112 -1.01 17.60 16.52
CA GLU A 112 -1.17 18.19 17.85
C GLU A 112 -2.53 18.91 17.87
N SER A 113 -3.47 18.35 18.64
CA SER A 113 -4.68 19.07 19.01
C SER A 113 -4.27 20.06 20.09
N ASN A 114 -4.25 21.35 19.75
CA ASN A 114 -4.16 22.42 20.75
C ASN A 114 -5.35 22.37 21.70
#